data_AF-A0A7Y9I2H0-F1
#
_entry.id   AF-A0A7Y9I2H0-F1
#
_cell.length_a   1.000
_cell.length_b   1.000
_cell.length_c   1.000
_cell.angle_alpha   90.00
_cell.angle_beta   90.00
_cell.angle_gamma   90.00
#
_symmetry.space_group_name_H-M   'P 1'
#
loop_
_entity.id
_entity.type
_entity.pdbx_description
1 polymer ?
#
loop_
_entity_poly.entity_id
_entity_poly.type
_entity_poly.pdbx_seq_one_letter_code
_entity_poly.pdbx_strand_id
1 'polypeptide(L)'
;MAARIVFLNGTPSVGKSSTARALQQRLAEPHFYLGLDEFRRGYLDRHWLADHGTDRRKGPMDLDQPELHALHDHGCYDLTVDTSQTSVEQVVDRILPVLDDPPRPAAFDRLRRIREESANR
;
A
#
# COMPACT_ATOMS: atom_id res chain seq x y z
N MET A 1 -24.02 3.31 -3.21
CA MET A 1 -22.55 3.48 -3.34
C MET A 1 -21.89 2.17 -2.93
N ALA A 2 -20.96 1.66 -3.73
CA ALA A 2 -20.12 0.52 -3.33
C ALA A 2 -18.93 1.04 -2.50
N ALA A 3 -18.59 0.36 -1.41
CA ALA A 3 -17.40 0.71 -0.63
C ALA A 3 -16.14 0.54 -1.49
N ARG A 4 -15.27 1.55 -1.51
CA ARG A 4 -13.97 1.51 -2.22
C ARG A 4 -12.84 1.27 -1.23
N ILE A 5 -11.95 0.34 -1.57
CA ILE A 5 -10.71 0.08 -0.84
C ILE A 5 -9.55 0.44 -1.77
N VAL A 6 -8.70 1.35 -1.32
CA VAL A 6 -7.45 1.71 -2.00
C VAL A 6 -6.29 1.22 -1.16
N PHE A 7 -5.44 0.37 -1.74
CA PHE A 7 -4.25 -0.14 -1.08
C PHE A 7 -3.01 0.49 -1.72
N LEU A 8 -2.30 1.33 -0.95
CA LEU A 8 -1.04 1.92 -1.37
C LEU A 8 0.11 1.07 -0.85
N ASN A 9 0.76 0.33 -1.74
CA ASN A 9 1.95 -0.46 -1.43
C ASN A 9 3.22 0.18 -1.99
N GLY A 10 4.35 -0.04 -1.32
CA GLY A 10 5.65 0.44 -1.79
C GLY A 10 6.67 0.55 -0.67
N THR A 11 7.91 0.80 -1.05
CA THR A 11 9.07 0.88 -0.14
C THR A 11 8.89 1.95 0.95
N PRO A 12 9.57 1.85 2.10
CA PRO A 12 9.53 2.88 3.14
C PRO A 12 9.84 4.27 2.59
N SER A 13 9.16 5.30 3.10
CA SER A 13 9.37 6.72 2.72
C SER A 13 9.10 7.11 1.25
N VAL A 14 8.57 6.21 0.42
CA VAL A 14 8.23 6.46 -1.00
C VAL A 14 7.06 7.44 -1.23
N GLY A 15 6.45 7.97 -0.16
CA GLY A 15 5.36 8.96 -0.24
C GLY A 15 3.94 8.43 -0.03
N LYS A 16 3.74 7.14 0.33
CA LYS A 16 2.40 6.54 0.54
C LYS A 16 1.45 7.38 1.41
N SER A 17 1.92 7.84 2.57
CA SER A 17 1.10 8.63 3.50
C SER A 17 0.76 10.03 2.95
N SER A 18 1.70 10.65 2.23
CA SER A 18 1.47 11.91 1.52
C SER A 18 0.43 11.73 0.40
N THR A 19 0.56 10.69 -0.41
CA THR A 19 -0.42 10.34 -1.46
C THR A 19 -1.80 10.06 -0.87
N ALA A 20 -1.90 9.31 0.23
CA ALA A 20 -3.18 9.05 0.89
C ALA A 20 -3.87 10.33 1.35
N ARG A 21 -3.12 11.26 1.97
CA ARG A 21 -3.66 12.55 2.41
C ARG A 21 -4.10 13.41 1.23
N ALA A 22 -3.31 13.45 0.17
CA ALA A 22 -3.65 14.20 -1.04
C ALA A 22 -4.90 13.62 -1.75
N LEU A 23 -5.07 12.29 -1.76
CA LEU A 23 -6.31 11.65 -2.22
C LEU A 23 -7.51 12.06 -1.37
N GLN A 24 -7.40 12.01 -0.04
CA GLN A 24 -8.48 12.43 0.87
C GLN A 24 -8.94 13.88 0.63
N GLN A 25 -8.02 14.76 0.23
CA GLN A 25 -8.34 16.16 -0.10
C GLN A 25 -9.07 16.31 -1.45
N ARG A 26 -8.90 15.37 -2.38
CA ARG A 26 -9.45 15.44 -3.74
C ARG A 26 -10.75 14.63 -3.90
N LEU A 27 -10.97 13.63 -3.06
CA LEU A 27 -12.16 12.79 -3.10
C LEU A 27 -13.35 13.48 -2.40
N ALA A 28 -14.52 13.47 -3.05
CA ALA A 28 -15.72 14.10 -2.51
C ALA A 28 -16.28 13.37 -1.27
N GLU A 29 -16.16 12.04 -1.24
CA GLU A 29 -16.59 11.23 -0.10
C GLU A 29 -15.47 11.09 0.93
N PRO A 30 -15.79 11.07 2.24
CA PRO A 30 -14.79 10.87 3.28
C PRO A 30 -14.21 9.45 3.20
N HIS A 31 -12.88 9.36 3.14
CA HIS A 31 -12.16 8.09 3.17
C HIS A 31 -11.43 7.95 4.51
N PHE A 32 -11.59 6.80 5.17
CA PHE A 32 -10.84 6.48 6.38
C PHE A 32 -9.41 6.04 6.00
N TYR A 33 -8.41 6.70 6.56
CA TYR A 33 -7.00 6.33 6.38
C TYR A 33 -6.54 5.40 7.49
N LEU A 34 -5.97 4.26 7.11
CA LEU A 34 -5.32 3.32 8.02
C LEU A 34 -3.94 2.98 7.46
N GLY A 35 -2.89 3.41 8.15
CA GLY A 35 -1.50 3.07 7.85
C GLY A 35 -0.93 2.05 8.82
N LEU A 36 0.09 1.31 8.37
CA LEU A 36 0.83 0.36 9.21
C LEU A 36 1.51 1.06 10.40
N ASP A 37 1.92 2.31 10.22
CA ASP A 37 2.63 3.09 11.23
C ASP A 37 1.69 3.54 12.35
N GLU A 38 0.50 3.99 11.99
CA GLU A 38 -0.59 4.32 12.91
C GLU A 38 -1.06 3.08 13.67
N PHE A 39 -1.24 1.95 12.99
CA PHE A 39 -1.58 0.68 13.63
C PHE A 39 -0.51 0.26 14.66
N ARG A 40 0.76 0.31 14.26
CA ARG A 40 1.90 -0.03 15.14
C ARG A 40 1.96 0.86 16.38
N ARG A 41 1.70 2.16 16.25
CA ARG A 41 1.67 3.09 17.39
C ARG A 41 0.60 2.74 18.42
N GLY A 42 -0.47 2.06 18.01
CA GLY A 42 -1.50 1.53 18.90
C GLY A 42 -1.11 0.23 19.60
N TYR A 43 0.04 -0.37 19.28
CA TYR A 43 0.50 -1.64 19.82
C TYR A 43 1.60 -1.44 20.88
N LEU A 44 1.67 -2.35 21.87
CA LEU A 44 2.79 -2.36 22.80
C LEU A 44 4.04 -2.90 22.09
N ASP A 45 5.18 -2.21 22.25
CA ASP A 45 6.45 -2.58 21.62
C ASP A 45 6.82 -4.05 21.87
N ARG A 46 6.56 -4.59 23.08
CA ARG A 46 6.86 -5.99 23.41
C ARG A 46 6.13 -7.01 22.55
N HIS A 47 4.92 -6.69 22.06
CA HIS A 47 4.12 -7.59 21.24
C HIS A 47 4.45 -7.42 19.75
N TRP A 48 4.83 -6.21 19.33
CA TRP A 48 5.26 -5.97 17.96
C TRP A 48 6.66 -6.55 17.67
N LEU A 49 7.61 -6.32 18.59
CA LEU A 49 9.01 -6.71 18.39
C LEU A 49 9.25 -8.21 18.53
N ALA A 50 8.42 -8.91 19.31
CA ALA A 50 8.54 -10.36 19.50
C ALA A 50 8.31 -11.13 18.19
N ASP A 51 7.38 -10.65 17.36
CA ASP A 51 6.97 -11.37 16.16
C ASP A 51 7.61 -10.81 14.88
N HIS A 52 8.10 -9.57 14.86
CA HIS A 52 8.41 -8.84 13.61
C HIS A 52 9.83 -8.25 13.54
N GLY A 53 10.69 -8.51 14.51
CA GLY A 53 12.07 -8.01 14.48
C GLY A 53 12.19 -6.49 14.68
N THR A 54 13.33 -5.92 14.27
CA THR A 54 13.88 -4.63 14.73
C THR A 54 12.96 -3.41 14.57
N ASP A 55 13.05 -2.49 15.53
CA ASP A 55 12.34 -1.21 15.51
C ASP A 55 13.00 -0.24 14.52
N ARG A 56 12.25 0.16 13.47
CA ARG A 56 12.62 1.23 12.52
C ARG A 56 13.00 2.58 13.16
N ARG A 57 12.65 2.81 14.44
CA ARG A 57 13.07 3.99 15.22
C ARG A 57 14.46 3.86 15.83
N LYS A 58 15.03 2.64 15.86
CA LYS A 58 16.36 2.35 16.40
C LYS A 58 17.47 2.34 15.33
N GLY A 59 17.11 2.59 14.07
CA GLY A 59 18.04 2.65 12.93
C GLY A 59 17.27 2.45 11.63
N PRO A 60 17.89 2.70 10.46
CA PRO A 60 17.31 2.29 9.19
C PRO A 60 16.95 0.80 9.27
N MET A 61 15.75 0.45 8.82
CA MET A 61 15.58 -0.93 8.35
C MET A 61 16.48 -1.04 7.13
N ASP A 62 17.65 -1.64 7.30
CA ASP A 62 18.24 -2.38 6.19
C ASP A 62 17.28 -3.53 5.93
N LEU A 63 16.25 -3.25 5.12
CA LEU A 63 15.68 -4.29 4.30
C LEU A 63 16.79 -4.55 3.29
N ASP A 64 17.46 -5.69 3.41
CA ASP A 64 18.37 -6.12 2.37
C ASP A 64 17.59 -6.05 1.04
N GLN A 65 18.23 -5.61 -0.04
CA GLN A 65 17.56 -5.44 -1.34
C GLN A 65 16.67 -6.62 -1.79
N PRO A 66 16.94 -7.90 -1.43
CA PRO A 66 16.03 -9.01 -1.70
C PRO A 66 14.65 -8.88 -1.03
N GLU A 67 14.55 -8.36 0.19
CA GLU A 67 13.27 -8.17 0.90
C GLU A 67 12.46 -7.02 0.31
N LEU A 68 13.16 -6.00 -0.21
CA LEU A 68 12.55 -4.93 -1.00
C LEU A 68 11.96 -5.47 -2.31
N HIS A 69 12.65 -6.42 -2.95
CA HIS A 69 12.19 -7.08 -4.17
C HIS A 69 10.98 -7.98 -3.91
N ALA A 70 11.01 -8.76 -2.82
CA ALA A 70 9.90 -9.61 -2.39
C ALA A 70 8.60 -8.82 -2.13
N LEU A 71 8.70 -7.54 -1.73
CA LEU A 71 7.53 -6.66 -1.56
C LEU A 71 6.78 -6.40 -2.88
N HIS A 72 7.48 -6.53 -4.01
CA HIS A 72 6.94 -6.37 -5.36
C HIS A 72 6.65 -7.70 -6.08
N ASP A 73 7.09 -8.85 -5.56
CA ASP A 73 7.03 -10.16 -6.24
C ASP A 73 5.62 -10.60 -6.65
N HIS A 74 4.58 -10.14 -5.95
CA HIS A 74 3.20 -10.46 -6.36
C HIS A 74 2.76 -9.72 -7.63
N GLY A 75 3.41 -8.61 -8.00
CA GLY A 75 3.25 -7.86 -9.26
C GLY A 75 1.82 -7.36 -9.59
N CYS A 76 0.85 -7.65 -8.73
CA CYS A 76 -0.57 -7.53 -9.03
C CYS A 76 -1.12 -6.22 -8.48
N TYR A 77 -0.98 -5.15 -9.27
CA TYR A 77 -1.53 -3.84 -9.00
C TYR A 77 -2.44 -3.38 -10.14
N ASP A 78 -3.41 -2.52 -9.83
CA ASP A 78 -4.21 -1.86 -10.87
C ASP A 78 -3.48 -0.64 -11.46
N LEU A 79 -2.54 -0.07 -10.71
CA LEU A 79 -1.66 1.01 -11.14
C LEU A 79 -0.31 0.89 -10.44
N THR A 80 0.77 1.02 -11.22
CA THR A 80 2.15 1.16 -10.71
C THR A 80 2.69 2.52 -11.13
N VAL A 81 3.32 3.24 -10.20
CA VAL A 81 3.89 4.57 -10.44
C VAL A 81 5.32 4.60 -9.90
N ASP A 82 6.25 5.13 -10.69
CA ASP A 82 7.60 5.46 -10.24
C ASP A 82 7.61 6.86 -9.63
N THR A 83 7.70 6.91 -8.30
CA THR A 83 7.70 8.15 -7.53
C THR A 83 9.08 8.80 -7.39
N SER A 84 10.14 8.22 -7.97
CA SER A 84 11.48 8.84 -7.99
C SER A 84 11.51 10.14 -8.80
N GLN A 85 10.56 10.28 -9.73
CA GLN A 85 10.48 11.39 -10.68
C GLN A 85 9.08 12.03 -10.76
N THR A 86 8.13 11.63 -9.90
CA THR A 86 6.78 12.21 -9.87
C THR A 86 6.46 12.87 -8.54
N SER A 87 5.77 14.02 -8.60
CA SER A 87 5.22 14.68 -7.40
C SER A 87 4.00 13.91 -6.87
N VAL A 88 3.63 14.19 -5.61
CA VAL A 88 2.45 13.58 -4.98
C VAL A 88 1.17 13.88 -5.78
N GLU A 89 1.02 15.10 -6.27
CA GLU A 89 -0.13 15.55 -7.05
C GLU A 89 -0.21 14.79 -8.37
N GLN A 90 0.92 14.60 -9.06
CA GLN A 90 0.98 13.80 -10.29
C GLN A 90 0.62 12.34 -10.04
N VAL A 91 1.02 11.78 -8.90
CA VAL A 91 0.59 10.42 -8.49
C VAL A 91 -0.92 10.37 -8.29
N VAL A 92 -1.50 11.37 -7.59
CA VAL A 92 -2.95 11.46 -7.36
C VAL A 92 -3.72 11.58 -8.68
N ASP A 93 -3.28 12.44 -9.59
CA ASP A 93 -3.93 12.64 -10.89
C ASP A 93 -3.89 11.36 -11.75
N ARG A 94 -2.92 10.46 -11.51
CA ARG A 94 -2.90 9.12 -12.13
C ARG A 94 -3.83 8.12 -11.43
N ILE A 95 -4.06 8.26 -10.13
CA ILE A 95 -4.93 7.36 -9.35
C ILE A 95 -6.42 7.65 -9.62
N LEU A 96 -6.83 8.92 -9.69
CA LEU A 96 -8.25 9.29 -9.79
C LEU A 96 -9.00 8.60 -10.94
N PRO A 97 -8.48 8.57 -12.19
CA PRO A 97 -9.16 7.88 -13.28
C PRO A 97 -9.34 6.37 -13.04
N VAL A 98 -8.38 5.73 -12.37
CA VAL A 98 -8.44 4.29 -12.03
C VAL A 98 -9.47 4.02 -10.93
N LEU A 99 -9.75 4.99 -10.05
CA LEU A 99 -10.81 4.86 -9.04
C LEU A 99 -12.21 5.00 -9.63
N ASP A 100 -12.33 5.80 -10.70
CA ASP A 100 -13.58 6.02 -11.43
C ASP A 100 -13.89 4.84 -12.36
N ASP A 101 -12.89 4.36 -13.11
CA ASP A 101 -13.01 3.21 -14.01
C ASP A 101 -11.88 2.19 -13.76
N PRO A 102 -12.01 1.33 -12.73
CA PRO A 102 -10.96 0.38 -12.38
C PRO A 102 -10.87 -0.75 -13.42
N PRO A 103 -9.64 -1.20 -13.76
CA PRO A 103 -9.46 -2.33 -14.66
C PRO A 103 -10.16 -3.57 -14.12
N ARG A 104 -10.76 -4.37 -15.03
CA ARG A 104 -11.50 -5.59 -14.68
C ARG A 104 -10.83 -6.82 -15.32
N PRO A 105 -10.55 -7.89 -14.56
CA PRO A 105 -10.75 -8.01 -13.11
C PRO A 105 -9.81 -7.07 -12.33
N ALA A 106 -10.21 -6.55 -11.17
CA ALA A 106 -9.35 -5.67 -10.36
C ALA A 106 -8.25 -6.46 -9.65
N ALA A 107 -7.24 -5.78 -9.09
CA ALA A 107 -6.11 -6.43 -8.43
C ALA A 107 -6.56 -7.36 -7.31
N PHE A 108 -7.53 -6.95 -6.49
CA PHE A 108 -8.09 -7.81 -5.44
C PHE A 108 -8.82 -9.05 -5.99
N ASP A 109 -9.45 -8.95 -7.15
CA ASP A 109 -10.09 -10.10 -7.79
C ASP A 109 -9.03 -11.09 -8.29
N ARG A 110 -7.95 -10.58 -8.90
CA ARG A 110 -6.81 -11.38 -9.34
C ARG A 110 -6.11 -12.06 -8.15
N LEU A 111 -5.87 -11.33 -7.07
CA LEU A 111 -5.25 -11.85 -5.84
C LEU A 111 -6.12 -12.91 -5.16
N ARG A 112 -7.44 -12.72 -5.11
CA ARG A 112 -8.37 -13.72 -4.57
C ARG A 112 -8.24 -15.03 -5.33
N ARG A 113 -8.22 -14.97 -6.66
CA ARG A 113 -8.08 -16.14 -7.52
C ARG A 113 -6.75 -16.88 -7.30
N ILE A 114 -5.63 -16.15 -7.24
CA ILE A 114 -4.30 -16.75 -6.97
C ILE A 114 -4.32 -17.50 -5.63
N ARG A 115 -4.93 -16.89 -4.60
CA ARG A 115 -5.04 -17.51 -3.27
C ARG A 115 -5.91 -18.77 -3.29
N GLU A 116 -7.05 -18.74 -3.99
CA GLU A 116 -7.93 -19.91 -4.15
C GLU A 116 -7.22 -21.07 -4.88
N GLU A 117 -6.50 -20.76 -5.96
CA GLU A 117 -5.73 -21.75 -6.73
C GLU A 117 -4.55 -22.34 -5.93
N SER A 118 -3.96 -21.56 -5.02
CA SER A 118 -2.89 -22.02 -4.13
C SER A 118 -3.41 -22.84 -2.95
N ALA A 119 -4.61 -22.55 -2.46
CA ALA A 119 -5.25 -23.27 -1.35
C ALA A 119 -5.83 -24.62 -1.77
N ASN A 120 -6.07 -24.82 -3.07
CA ASN A 120 -6.60 -26.06 -3.63
C ASN A 120 -5.50 -27.00 -4.18
N ARG A 121 -4.24 -26.73 -3.83
CA ARG A 121 -3.05 -27.49 -4.21
C ARG A 121 -2.42 -28.14 -2.97
#